data_AF-A0A969I259-F1
#
_entry.id   AF-A0A969I259-F1
#
_cell.length_a   1.000
_cell.length_b   1.000
_cell.length_c   1.000
_cell.angle_alpha   90.00
_cell.angle_beta   90.00
_cell.angle_gamma   90.00
#
_symmetry.space_group_name_H-M   'P 1'
#
loop_
_entity.id
_entity.type
_entity.pdbx_description
1 polymer ?
#
loop_
_entity_poly.entity_id
_entity_poly.type
_entity_poly.pdbx_seq_one_letter_code
_entity_poly.pdbx_strand_id
1 'polypeptide(L)'
;MGTVATFLIMAYYSVIAGWVLAYTWKVGSGQLGGLDRPGVAGLWREFLADPWQLGAWHFGFVALVAVISARGLQGGIEAANKVRAPTLLVLLLILVAYSLSTGDVARGLAFAFAPNFAAITPQVALAAVGQAFFATGVGMAMMMALGSYVQTGTSVVRCALIIVGSILLVSMLAALMIFPLVFAYGLNPAEGTELVFRVLPTVFAEMPGGRFIGTLFFLLLIFAALTPSLAGIEPVVAWLQQRWGFSRSAASFTTAGACWFVGIGAMLSFNLWSAWHPLAAIPVFRNATFFGILDYVATNVLLVVGALLTSIFVGWLIGRDIVAGQLAETTPFSRRMVVWLLRYLCPVAILAVMLAGWRDN
;
A
#
# COMPACT_ATOMS: atom_id res chain seq x y z
N MET A 1 -11.51 15.61 -2.39
CA MET A 1 -10.40 15.10 -3.22
C MET A 1 -9.80 13.85 -2.60
N GLY A 2 -9.23 13.91 -1.38
CA GLY A 2 -8.63 12.74 -0.74
C GLY A 2 -9.53 11.50 -0.69
N THR A 3 -10.81 11.65 -0.30
CA THR A 3 -11.78 10.53 -0.30
C THR A 3 -11.95 9.87 -1.68
N VAL A 4 -11.92 10.65 -2.76
CA VAL A 4 -12.03 10.13 -4.13
C VAL A 4 -10.73 9.45 -4.53
N ALA A 5 -9.57 10.03 -4.21
CA ALA A 5 -8.27 9.41 -4.45
C ALA A 5 -8.21 8.01 -3.82
N THR A 6 -8.58 7.92 -2.55
CA THR A 6 -8.54 6.66 -1.79
C THR A 6 -9.53 5.65 -2.30
N PHE A 7 -10.72 6.08 -2.72
CA PHE A 7 -11.69 5.20 -3.38
C PHE A 7 -11.08 4.56 -4.64
N LEU A 8 -10.45 5.36 -5.51
CA LEU A 8 -9.81 4.84 -6.72
C LEU A 8 -8.61 3.92 -6.40
N ILE A 9 -7.79 4.29 -5.42
CA ILE A 9 -6.67 3.45 -4.95
C ILE A 9 -7.21 2.12 -4.44
N MET A 10 -8.25 2.12 -3.62
CA MET A 10 -8.86 0.89 -3.09
C MET A 10 -9.48 0.01 -4.18
N ALA A 11 -10.02 0.61 -5.25
CA ALA A 11 -10.56 -0.15 -6.38
C ALA A 11 -9.51 -1.05 -7.01
N TYR A 12 -8.31 -0.56 -7.32
CA TYR A 12 -7.26 -1.41 -7.90
C TYR A 12 -6.41 -2.14 -6.84
N TYR A 13 -6.22 -1.56 -5.65
CA TYR A 13 -5.45 -2.20 -4.57
C TYR A 13 -6.09 -3.51 -4.12
N SER A 14 -7.43 -3.55 -4.07
CA SER A 14 -8.17 -4.77 -3.73
C SER A 14 -8.03 -5.90 -4.77
N VAL A 15 -7.73 -5.58 -6.04
CA VAL A 15 -7.36 -6.56 -7.07
C VAL A 15 -6.04 -7.23 -6.70
N ILE A 16 -5.01 -6.42 -6.41
CA ILE A 16 -3.67 -6.90 -6.04
C ILE A 16 -3.73 -7.70 -4.74
N ALA A 17 -4.51 -7.25 -3.75
CA ALA A 17 -4.73 -7.99 -2.52
C ALA A 17 -5.46 -9.32 -2.76
N GLY A 18 -6.34 -9.39 -3.77
CA GLY A 18 -6.90 -10.64 -4.28
C GLY A 18 -5.82 -11.60 -4.81
N TRP A 19 -4.80 -11.11 -5.51
CA TRP A 19 -3.66 -11.94 -5.93
C TRP A 19 -2.94 -12.56 -4.74
N VAL A 20 -2.79 -11.81 -3.65
CA VAL A 20 -2.18 -12.31 -2.42
C VAL A 20 -3.01 -13.47 -1.83
N LEU A 21 -4.34 -13.35 -1.79
CA LEU A 21 -5.21 -14.47 -1.36
C LEU A 21 -5.03 -15.70 -2.27
N ALA A 22 -5.03 -15.49 -3.58
CA ALA A 22 -4.86 -16.55 -4.57
C ALA A 22 -3.52 -17.27 -4.40
N TYR A 23 -2.43 -16.53 -4.25
CA TYR A 23 -1.09 -17.07 -4.10
C TYR A 23 -0.87 -17.74 -2.75
N THR A 24 -1.52 -17.25 -1.68
CA THR A 24 -1.57 -17.97 -0.40
C THR A 24 -2.12 -19.38 -0.60
N TRP A 25 -3.22 -19.51 -1.36
CA TRP A 25 -3.80 -20.80 -1.67
C TRP A 25 -2.92 -21.64 -2.61
N LYS A 26 -2.41 -21.08 -3.71
CA LYS A 26 -1.58 -21.81 -4.70
C LYS A 26 -0.31 -22.36 -4.05
N VAL A 27 0.36 -21.55 -3.23
CA VAL A 27 1.55 -21.98 -2.47
C VAL A 27 1.15 -23.01 -1.41
N GLY A 28 0.13 -22.70 -0.59
CA GLY A 28 -0.28 -23.53 0.52
C GLY A 28 -0.89 -24.88 0.14
N SER A 29 -1.52 -24.99 -1.03
CA SER A 29 -2.01 -26.24 -1.59
C SER A 29 -0.92 -27.07 -2.27
N GLY A 30 0.26 -26.47 -2.53
CA GLY A 30 1.40 -27.15 -3.15
C GLY A 30 1.41 -27.10 -4.67
N GLN A 31 0.67 -26.19 -5.31
CA GLN A 31 0.65 -26.06 -6.79
C GLN A 31 2.00 -25.63 -7.38
N LEU A 32 2.88 -25.04 -6.57
CA LEU A 32 4.26 -24.71 -6.97
C LEU A 32 5.20 -25.91 -6.85
N GLY A 33 4.79 -27.00 -6.20
CA GLY A 33 5.64 -28.15 -5.94
C GLY A 33 6.05 -28.86 -7.22
N GLY A 34 7.36 -29.00 -7.44
CA GLY A 34 7.91 -29.69 -8.61
C GLY A 34 7.92 -28.86 -9.90
N LEU A 35 7.54 -27.58 -9.85
CA LEU A 35 7.69 -26.66 -10.99
C LEU A 35 9.13 -26.12 -11.04
N ASP A 36 9.65 -25.98 -12.25
CA ASP A 36 10.86 -25.21 -12.54
C ASP A 36 10.54 -23.71 -12.68
N ARG A 37 11.56 -22.85 -12.81
CA ARG A 37 11.36 -21.39 -12.94
C ARG A 37 10.41 -21.01 -14.09
N PRO A 38 10.54 -21.59 -15.30
CA PRO A 38 9.58 -21.38 -16.38
C PRO A 38 8.15 -21.80 -16.01
N GLY A 39 7.97 -22.93 -15.32
CA GLY A 39 6.69 -23.41 -14.83
C GLY A 39 6.05 -22.44 -13.83
N VAL A 40 6.81 -21.92 -12.87
CA VAL A 40 6.33 -20.91 -11.91
C VAL A 40 5.91 -19.61 -12.63
N ALA A 41 6.71 -19.16 -13.59
CA ALA A 41 6.36 -17.99 -14.41
C ALA A 41 5.15 -18.26 -15.33
N GLY A 42 4.98 -19.49 -15.81
CA GLY A 42 3.79 -19.94 -16.53
C GLY A 42 2.52 -19.83 -15.68
N LEU A 43 2.57 -20.37 -14.46
CA LEU A 43 1.47 -20.31 -13.51
C LEU A 43 1.01 -18.87 -13.22
N TRP A 44 1.95 -17.93 -13.10
CA TRP A 44 1.64 -16.50 -12.94
C TRP A 44 0.93 -15.91 -14.16
N ARG A 45 1.46 -16.16 -15.37
CA ARG A 45 0.86 -15.68 -16.61
C ARG A 45 -0.55 -16.23 -16.83
N GLU A 46 -0.73 -17.53 -16.58
CA GLU A 46 -2.05 -18.19 -16.67
C GLU A 46 -3.03 -17.60 -15.67
N PHE A 47 -2.59 -17.34 -14.44
CA PHE A 47 -3.42 -16.69 -13.43
C PHE A 47 -3.84 -15.27 -13.84
N LEU A 48 -2.92 -14.44 -14.34
CA LEU A 48 -3.25 -13.10 -14.82
C LEU A 48 -4.17 -13.10 -16.04
N ALA A 49 -4.04 -14.12 -16.90
CA ALA A 49 -4.88 -14.29 -18.08
C ALA A 49 -6.30 -14.79 -17.77
N ASP A 50 -6.56 -15.35 -16.59
CA ASP A 50 -7.86 -15.90 -16.20
C ASP A 50 -8.73 -14.85 -15.45
N PRO A 51 -9.71 -14.23 -16.13
CA PRO A 51 -10.56 -13.22 -15.52
C PRO A 51 -11.48 -13.79 -14.41
N TRP A 52 -11.83 -15.08 -14.47
CA TRP A 52 -12.71 -15.67 -13.47
C TRP A 52 -11.97 -15.93 -12.16
N GLN A 53 -10.73 -16.46 -12.24
CA GLN A 53 -9.88 -16.59 -11.05
C GLN A 53 -9.63 -15.23 -10.41
N LEU A 54 -9.19 -14.24 -11.20
CA LEU A 54 -8.95 -12.89 -10.68
C LEU A 54 -10.20 -12.27 -10.05
N GLY A 55 -11.36 -12.39 -10.72
CA GLY A 55 -12.62 -11.85 -10.24
C GLY A 55 -13.09 -12.50 -8.94
N ALA A 56 -12.94 -13.82 -8.82
CA ALA A 56 -13.31 -14.56 -7.61
C ALA A 56 -12.46 -14.15 -6.39
N TRP A 57 -11.14 -14.08 -6.55
CA TRP A 57 -10.24 -13.68 -5.46
C TRP A 57 -10.37 -12.20 -5.10
N HIS A 58 -10.57 -11.33 -6.09
CA HIS A 58 -10.89 -9.93 -5.85
C HIS A 58 -12.19 -9.78 -5.05
N PHE A 59 -13.26 -10.48 -5.46
CA PHE A 59 -14.53 -10.46 -4.74
C PHE A 59 -14.36 -10.96 -3.31
N GLY A 60 -13.64 -12.07 -3.12
CA GLY A 60 -13.35 -12.62 -1.78
C GLY A 60 -12.63 -11.62 -0.87
N PHE A 61 -11.62 -10.91 -1.38
CA PHE A 61 -10.93 -9.89 -0.61
C PHE A 61 -11.83 -8.70 -0.26
N VAL A 62 -12.57 -8.18 -1.24
CA VAL A 62 -13.48 -7.04 -1.00
C VAL A 62 -14.59 -7.42 -0.02
N ALA A 63 -15.16 -8.61 -0.13
CA ALA A 63 -16.18 -9.12 0.79
C ALA A 63 -15.63 -9.21 2.22
N LEU A 64 -14.39 -9.70 2.39
CA LEU A 64 -13.73 -9.73 3.70
C LEU A 64 -13.60 -8.32 4.30
N VAL A 65 -13.12 -7.35 3.51
CA VAL A 65 -12.99 -5.95 3.94
C VAL A 65 -14.35 -5.35 4.30
N ALA A 66 -15.39 -5.60 3.48
CA ALA A 66 -16.74 -5.11 3.69
C ALA A 66 -17.33 -5.64 5.01
N VAL A 67 -17.24 -6.95 5.25
CA VAL A 67 -17.77 -7.60 6.45
C VAL A 67 -17.09 -7.09 7.72
N ILE A 68 -15.77 -6.94 7.71
CA ILE A 68 -15.04 -6.40 8.87
C ILE A 68 -15.42 -4.93 9.10
N SER A 69 -15.50 -4.12 8.04
CA SER A 69 -15.88 -2.71 8.15
C SER A 69 -17.32 -2.49 8.60
N ALA A 70 -18.25 -3.37 8.19
CA ALA A 70 -19.65 -3.32 8.56
C ALA A 70 -19.87 -3.56 10.07
N ARG A 71 -18.97 -4.28 10.74
CA ARG A 71 -18.97 -4.49 12.20
C ARG A 71 -18.53 -3.26 13.01
N GLY A 72 -18.19 -2.17 12.33
CA GLY A 72 -17.82 -0.89 12.95
C GLY A 72 -16.37 -0.82 13.43
N LEU A 73 -16.01 0.31 14.03
CA LEU A 73 -14.62 0.62 14.39
C LEU A 73 -14.11 -0.29 15.52
N GLN A 74 -14.80 -0.35 16.65
CA GLN A 74 -14.36 -1.14 17.82
C GLN A 74 -14.50 -2.66 17.59
N GLY A 75 -15.67 -3.10 17.11
CA GLY A 75 -15.99 -4.52 16.91
C GLY A 75 -15.41 -5.15 15.63
N GLY A 76 -14.96 -4.33 14.69
CA GLY A 76 -14.38 -4.77 13.42
C GLY A 76 -12.92 -4.39 13.28
N ILE A 77 -12.67 -3.11 12.99
CA ILE A 77 -11.34 -2.61 12.60
C ILE A 77 -10.32 -2.73 13.75
N GLU A 78 -10.66 -2.27 14.95
CA GLU A 78 -9.78 -2.30 16.11
C GLU A 78 -9.54 -3.73 16.59
N ALA A 79 -10.59 -4.55 16.69
CA ALA A 79 -10.49 -5.96 17.05
C ALA A 79 -9.60 -6.74 16.06
N ALA A 80 -9.77 -6.52 14.75
CA ALA A 80 -8.93 -7.14 13.74
C ALA A 80 -7.46 -6.69 13.87
N ASN A 81 -7.21 -5.40 14.11
CA ASN A 81 -5.85 -4.88 14.25
C ASN A 81 -5.14 -5.37 15.53
N LYS A 82 -5.86 -5.55 16.64
CA LYS A 82 -5.30 -6.06 17.92
C LYS A 82 -4.67 -7.45 17.78
N VAL A 83 -5.28 -8.33 16.97
CA VAL A 83 -4.74 -9.66 16.70
C VAL A 83 -3.71 -9.61 15.57
N ARG A 84 -4.02 -8.86 14.49
CA ARG A 84 -3.18 -8.87 13.29
C ARG A 84 -1.82 -8.25 13.46
N ALA A 85 -1.70 -7.13 14.17
CA ALA A 85 -0.41 -6.45 14.28
C ALA A 85 0.65 -7.32 15.00
N PRO A 86 0.35 -7.96 16.14
CA PRO A 86 1.26 -8.94 16.75
C PRO A 86 1.55 -10.13 15.83
N THR A 87 0.53 -10.71 15.19
CA THR A 87 0.72 -11.87 14.29
C THR A 87 1.62 -11.51 13.12
N LEU A 88 1.44 -10.34 12.50
CA LEU A 88 2.27 -9.87 11.40
C LEU A 88 3.73 -9.75 11.84
N LEU A 89 3.99 -9.14 12.99
CA LEU A 89 5.35 -8.99 13.50
C LEU A 89 6.00 -10.35 13.79
N VAL A 90 5.28 -11.29 14.41
CA VAL A 90 5.80 -12.64 14.69
C VAL A 90 6.12 -13.37 13.38
N LEU A 91 5.21 -13.35 12.41
CA LEU A 91 5.45 -13.96 11.09
C LEU A 91 6.66 -13.33 10.40
N LEU A 92 6.78 -12.00 10.45
CA LEU A 92 7.90 -11.28 9.86
C LEU A 92 9.22 -11.70 10.50
N LEU A 93 9.28 -11.78 11.83
CA LEU A 93 10.49 -12.19 12.54
C LEU A 93 10.89 -13.63 12.23
N ILE A 94 9.92 -14.56 12.12
CA ILE A 94 10.19 -15.95 11.70
C ILE A 94 10.79 -15.97 10.29
N LEU A 95 10.22 -15.23 9.36
CA LEU A 95 10.68 -15.18 7.97
C LEU A 95 12.05 -14.49 7.84
N VAL A 96 12.32 -13.45 8.63
CA VAL A 96 13.65 -12.82 8.71
C VAL A 96 14.67 -13.82 9.25
N ALA A 97 14.37 -14.53 10.34
CA ALA A 97 15.29 -15.53 10.90
C ALA A 97 15.59 -16.66 9.89
N TYR A 98 14.59 -17.07 9.10
CA TYR A 98 14.78 -18.04 8.03
C TYR A 98 15.64 -17.47 6.88
N SER A 99 15.33 -16.26 6.41
CA SER A 99 16.10 -15.56 5.36
C SER A 99 17.57 -15.42 5.75
N LEU A 100 17.85 -15.07 7.01
CA LEU A 100 19.21 -14.89 7.50
C LEU A 100 19.98 -16.21 7.70
N SER A 101 19.28 -17.32 7.91
CA SER A 101 19.93 -18.63 8.08
C SER A 101 20.15 -19.38 6.76
N THR A 102 19.38 -19.07 5.72
CA THR A 102 19.40 -19.81 4.45
C THR A 102 19.79 -18.96 3.24
N GLY A 103 19.71 -17.64 3.34
CA GLY A 103 19.97 -16.70 2.24
C GLY A 103 21.41 -16.21 2.14
N ASP A 104 21.70 -15.42 1.10
CA ASP A 104 22.98 -14.72 0.94
C ASP A 104 22.91 -13.39 1.69
N VAL A 105 23.17 -13.47 2.99
CA VAL A 105 23.08 -12.33 3.90
C VAL A 105 24.04 -11.22 3.51
N ALA A 106 25.26 -11.55 3.10
CA ALA A 106 26.28 -10.58 2.77
C ALA A 106 25.84 -9.70 1.57
N ARG A 107 25.39 -10.32 0.47
CA ARG A 107 24.90 -9.57 -0.69
C ARG A 107 23.57 -8.88 -0.41
N GLY A 108 22.66 -9.53 0.31
CA GLY A 108 21.38 -8.94 0.67
C GLY A 108 21.53 -7.66 1.51
N LEU A 109 22.40 -7.68 2.52
CA LEU A 109 22.69 -6.50 3.35
C LEU A 109 23.45 -5.43 2.58
N ALA A 110 24.43 -5.81 1.76
CA ALA A 110 25.16 -4.86 0.94
C ALA A 110 24.22 -4.14 -0.04
N PHE A 111 23.30 -4.87 -0.69
CA PHE A 111 22.31 -4.27 -1.58
C PHE A 111 21.35 -3.34 -0.84
N ALA A 112 20.88 -3.72 0.35
CA ALA A 112 19.86 -2.96 1.08
C ALA A 112 20.43 -1.73 1.82
N PHE A 113 21.65 -1.82 2.34
CA PHE A 113 22.17 -0.85 3.31
C PHE A 113 23.54 -0.26 2.97
N ALA A 114 24.28 -0.78 1.99
CA ALA A 114 25.54 -0.14 1.59
C ALA A 114 25.21 1.16 0.82
N PRO A 115 25.60 2.33 1.35
CA PRO A 115 25.25 3.59 0.71
C PRO A 115 26.03 3.77 -0.58
N ASN A 116 25.31 4.03 -1.68
CA ASN A 116 25.90 4.46 -2.94
C ASN A 116 25.51 5.92 -3.22
N PHE A 117 26.33 6.87 -2.77
CA PHE A 117 26.06 8.30 -2.96
C PHE A 117 26.06 8.71 -4.43
N ALA A 118 26.76 7.99 -5.31
CA ALA A 118 26.75 8.25 -6.75
C ALA A 118 25.40 7.89 -7.40
N ALA A 119 24.60 7.02 -6.76
CA ALA A 119 23.26 6.67 -7.22
C ALA A 119 22.19 7.71 -6.80
N ILE A 120 22.54 8.69 -5.96
CA ILE A 120 21.60 9.73 -5.53
C ILE A 120 21.45 10.76 -6.65
N THR A 121 20.44 10.55 -7.48
CA THR A 121 20.01 11.51 -8.50
C THR A 121 18.76 12.26 -8.05
N PRO A 122 18.43 13.41 -8.67
CA PRO A 122 17.15 14.09 -8.42
C PRO A 122 15.95 13.15 -8.59
N GLN A 123 15.99 12.27 -9.60
CA GLN A 123 14.94 11.28 -9.87
C GLN A 123 14.80 10.28 -8.71
N VAL A 124 15.92 9.77 -8.17
CA VAL A 124 15.91 8.87 -7.00
C VAL A 124 15.36 9.58 -5.77
N ALA A 125 15.76 10.83 -5.54
CA ALA A 125 15.23 11.62 -4.42
C ALA A 125 13.72 11.85 -4.55
N LEU A 126 13.23 12.19 -5.75
CA LEU A 126 11.81 12.38 -6.04
C LEU A 126 11.01 11.08 -5.88
N ALA A 127 11.54 9.95 -6.35
CA ALA A 127 10.95 8.62 -6.15
C ALA A 127 10.86 8.25 -4.66
N ALA A 128 11.91 8.53 -3.87
CA ALA A 128 11.93 8.29 -2.43
C ALA A 128 10.89 9.14 -1.68
N VAL A 129 10.74 10.42 -2.05
CA VAL A 129 9.72 11.29 -1.49
C VAL A 129 8.32 10.79 -1.86
N GLY A 130 8.08 10.39 -3.12
CA GLY A 130 6.83 9.79 -3.56
C GLY A 130 6.47 8.53 -2.78
N GLN A 131 7.43 7.63 -2.58
CA GLN A 131 7.26 6.43 -1.76
C GLN A 131 6.94 6.76 -0.30
N ALA A 132 7.58 7.78 0.29
CA ALA A 132 7.27 8.21 1.65
C ALA A 132 5.82 8.74 1.78
N PHE A 133 5.33 9.50 0.80
CA PHE A 133 3.93 9.95 0.76
C PHE A 133 2.95 8.78 0.66
N PHE A 134 3.24 7.81 -0.22
CA PHE A 134 2.41 6.62 -0.38
C PHE A 134 2.40 5.76 0.90
N ALA A 135 3.57 5.46 1.47
CA ALA A 135 3.71 4.63 2.66
C ALA A 135 3.02 5.23 3.89
N THR A 136 2.96 6.56 4.00
CA THR A 136 2.28 7.25 5.10
C THR A 136 0.80 7.51 4.85
N GLY A 137 0.30 7.30 3.62
CA GLY A 137 -1.10 7.55 3.26
C GLY A 137 -1.48 9.04 3.28
N VAL A 138 -0.51 9.94 3.17
CA VAL A 138 -0.75 11.38 3.16
C VAL A 138 -1.50 11.77 1.87
N GLY A 139 -2.49 12.66 1.99
CA GLY A 139 -3.37 13.03 0.87
C GLY A 139 -4.55 12.08 0.64
N MET A 140 -4.52 10.86 1.20
CA MET A 140 -5.58 9.84 1.07
C MET A 140 -6.75 10.01 2.06
N ALA A 141 -6.81 11.09 2.84
CA ALA A 141 -7.84 11.33 3.86
C ALA A 141 -8.03 10.22 4.94
N MET A 142 -7.30 9.09 4.88
CA MET A 142 -7.41 7.96 5.79
C MET A 142 -7.13 8.39 7.22
N MET A 143 -6.06 9.16 7.42
CA MET A 143 -5.70 9.68 8.75
C MET A 143 -6.67 10.74 9.26
N MET A 144 -7.34 11.49 8.38
CA MET A 144 -8.39 12.42 8.79
C MET A 144 -9.65 11.67 9.26
N ALA A 145 -10.05 10.63 8.51
CA ALA A 145 -11.20 9.81 8.87
C ALA A 145 -10.94 9.05 10.18
N LEU A 146 -9.82 8.34 10.28
CA LEU A 146 -9.45 7.60 11.50
C LEU A 146 -9.16 8.54 12.68
N GLY A 147 -8.50 9.67 12.43
CA GLY A 147 -8.22 10.69 13.42
C GLY A 147 -9.48 11.31 14.03
N SER A 148 -10.59 11.36 13.30
CA SER A 148 -11.87 11.86 13.81
C SER A 148 -12.47 11.00 14.93
N TYR A 149 -12.01 9.76 15.07
CA TYR A 149 -12.44 8.83 16.12
C TYR A 149 -11.49 8.79 17.34
N VAL A 150 -10.38 9.51 17.29
CA VAL A 150 -9.39 9.52 18.37
C VAL A 150 -9.92 10.31 19.57
N GLN A 151 -9.67 9.81 20.77
CA GLN A 151 -10.09 10.47 22.01
C GLN A 151 -9.41 11.83 22.18
N THR A 152 -10.17 12.81 22.68
CA THR A 152 -9.65 14.13 23.04
C THR A 152 -8.52 14.02 24.06
N GLY A 153 -7.39 14.66 23.79
CA GLY A 153 -6.18 14.60 24.63
C GLY A 153 -5.13 13.58 24.16
N THR A 154 -5.40 12.81 23.10
CA THR A 154 -4.38 11.95 22.50
C THR A 154 -3.34 12.78 21.76
N SER A 155 -2.07 12.50 22.04
CA SER A 155 -0.91 13.11 21.37
C SER A 155 -0.84 12.76 19.88
N VAL A 156 -1.16 13.72 19.01
CA VAL A 156 -1.05 13.56 17.55
C VAL A 156 0.42 13.36 17.14
N VAL A 157 1.35 14.06 17.82
CA VAL A 157 2.78 13.98 17.50
C VAL A 157 3.35 12.61 17.84
N ARG A 158 3.03 12.07 19.02
CA ARG A 158 3.44 10.73 19.41
C ARG A 158 2.85 9.67 18.48
N CYS A 159 1.58 9.80 18.10
CA CYS A 159 0.97 8.91 17.12
C CYS A 159 1.71 8.95 15.78
N ALA A 160 2.03 10.15 15.26
CA ALA A 160 2.77 10.29 14.01
C ALA A 160 4.16 9.64 14.08
N LEU A 161 4.91 9.85 15.18
CA LEU A 161 6.23 9.25 15.38
C LEU A 161 6.17 7.72 15.47
N ILE A 162 5.19 7.17 16.18
CA ILE A 162 5.00 5.71 16.28
C ILE A 162 4.65 5.11 14.91
N ILE A 163 3.77 5.76 14.15
CA ILE A 163 3.37 5.30 12.81
C ILE A 163 4.59 5.29 11.88
N VAL A 164 5.31 6.41 11.78
CA VAL A 164 6.49 6.51 10.90
C VAL A 164 7.59 5.55 11.34
N GLY A 165 7.88 5.47 12.65
CA GLY A 165 8.87 4.54 13.19
C GLY A 165 8.52 3.07 12.92
N SER A 166 7.23 2.72 13.02
CA SER A 166 6.76 1.36 12.71
C SER A 166 6.87 1.04 11.22
N ILE A 167 6.54 2.00 10.34
CA ILE A 167 6.72 1.84 8.88
C ILE A 167 8.19 1.59 8.54
N LEU A 168 9.11 2.39 9.10
CA LEU A 168 10.55 2.22 8.87
C LEU A 168 11.05 0.86 9.38
N LEU A 169 10.69 0.49 10.61
CA LEU A 169 11.08 -0.78 11.20
C LEU A 169 10.61 -1.98 10.34
N VAL A 170 9.33 -2.01 9.99
CA VAL A 170 8.77 -3.09 9.16
C VAL A 170 9.41 -3.11 7.76
N SER A 171 9.68 -1.93 7.16
CA SER A 171 10.35 -1.85 5.86
C SER A 171 11.78 -2.40 5.90
N MET A 172 12.53 -2.09 6.97
CA MET A 172 13.88 -2.63 7.18
C MET A 172 13.84 -4.15 7.39
N LEU A 173 12.90 -4.66 8.20
CA LEU A 173 12.72 -6.09 8.39
C LEU A 173 12.28 -6.80 7.10
N ALA A 174 11.42 -6.18 6.29
CA ALA A 174 11.04 -6.71 4.98
C ALA A 174 12.23 -6.78 4.02
N ALA A 175 13.12 -5.78 4.02
CA ALA A 175 14.36 -5.83 3.25
C ALA A 175 15.27 -7.00 3.67
N LEU A 176 15.42 -7.23 4.99
CA LEU A 176 16.16 -8.37 5.54
C LEU A 176 15.53 -9.73 5.22
N MET A 177 14.21 -9.77 5.09
CA MET A 177 13.48 -10.97 4.69
C MET A 177 13.64 -11.27 3.19
N ILE A 178 13.56 -10.26 2.33
CA ILE A 178 13.45 -10.44 0.88
C ILE A 178 14.83 -10.58 0.23
N PHE A 179 15.75 -9.64 0.48
CA PHE A 179 16.97 -9.56 -0.33
C PHE A 179 17.93 -10.74 -0.16
N PRO A 180 18.22 -11.26 1.04
CA PRO A 180 19.09 -12.42 1.18
C PRO A 180 18.57 -13.65 0.43
N LEU A 181 17.25 -13.87 0.44
CA LEU A 181 16.61 -14.94 -0.33
C LEU A 181 16.74 -14.69 -1.84
N VAL A 182 16.42 -13.49 -2.32
CA VAL A 182 16.52 -13.16 -3.75
C VAL A 182 17.95 -13.38 -4.28
N PHE A 183 18.97 -12.97 -3.54
CA PHE A 183 20.37 -13.16 -3.94
C PHE A 183 20.84 -14.62 -3.84
N ALA A 184 20.41 -15.37 -2.82
CA ALA A 184 20.78 -16.79 -2.70
C ALA A 184 20.34 -17.63 -3.91
N TYR A 185 19.18 -17.31 -4.48
CA TYR A 185 18.62 -18.01 -5.64
C TYR A 185 19.00 -17.34 -6.97
N GLY A 186 19.87 -16.33 -6.95
CA GLY A 186 20.38 -15.66 -8.15
C GLY A 186 19.31 -14.92 -8.95
N LEU A 187 18.31 -14.35 -8.27
CA LEU A 187 17.19 -13.65 -8.89
C LEU A 187 17.40 -12.13 -8.85
N ASN A 188 16.68 -11.41 -9.71
CA ASN A 188 16.78 -9.96 -9.80
C ASN A 188 15.92 -9.28 -8.71
N PRO A 189 16.49 -8.47 -7.81
CA PRO A 189 15.72 -7.74 -6.79
C PRO A 189 14.90 -6.56 -7.34
N ALA A 190 15.13 -6.14 -8.58
CA ALA A 190 14.54 -4.93 -9.17
C ALA A 190 13.31 -5.20 -10.06
N GLU A 191 12.47 -6.18 -9.71
CA GLU A 191 11.27 -6.53 -10.49
C GLU A 191 9.96 -5.84 -10.03
N GLY A 192 10.02 -4.95 -9.04
CA GLY A 192 8.84 -4.21 -8.56
C GLY A 192 7.74 -5.14 -8.06
N THR A 193 6.50 -4.97 -8.54
CA THR A 193 5.36 -5.81 -8.15
C THR A 193 5.54 -7.29 -8.53
N GLU A 194 6.25 -7.57 -9.63
CA GLU A 194 6.55 -8.93 -10.09
C GLU A 194 7.48 -9.68 -9.12
N LEU A 195 8.24 -8.95 -8.29
CA LEU A 195 9.09 -9.56 -7.26
C LEU A 195 8.28 -10.48 -6.35
N VAL A 196 7.09 -10.05 -5.95
CA VAL A 196 6.26 -10.78 -4.98
C VAL A 196 5.55 -11.98 -5.60
N PHE A 197 5.13 -11.90 -6.86
CA PHE A 197 4.26 -12.91 -7.48
C PHE A 197 4.96 -13.81 -8.51
N ARG A 198 6.18 -13.45 -8.91
CA ARG A 198 7.00 -14.23 -9.83
C ARG A 198 8.33 -14.66 -9.19
N VAL A 199 9.09 -13.71 -8.67
CA VAL A 199 10.43 -13.97 -8.13
C VAL A 199 10.38 -14.79 -6.85
N LEU A 200 9.63 -14.34 -5.84
CA LEU A 200 9.55 -15.05 -4.56
C LEU A 200 8.89 -16.44 -4.64
N PRO A 201 7.83 -16.67 -5.43
CA PRO A 201 7.32 -18.02 -5.66
C PRO A 201 8.34 -18.96 -6.30
N THR A 202 9.26 -18.43 -7.12
CA THR A 202 10.37 -19.21 -7.68
C THR A 202 11.33 -19.66 -6.58
N VAL A 203 11.68 -18.75 -5.65
CA VAL A 203 12.45 -19.10 -4.46
C VAL A 203 11.75 -20.19 -3.65
N PHE A 204 10.44 -20.06 -3.45
CA PHE A 204 9.65 -21.00 -2.65
C PHE A 204 9.49 -22.38 -3.31
N ALA A 205 9.57 -22.47 -4.64
CA ALA A 205 9.54 -23.73 -5.36
C ALA A 205 10.88 -24.48 -5.25
N GLU A 206 12.00 -23.75 -5.24
CA GLU A 206 13.35 -24.33 -5.20
C GLU A 206 13.82 -24.67 -3.77
N MET A 207 13.28 -23.99 -2.75
CA MET A 207 13.80 -24.12 -1.39
C MET A 207 13.21 -25.31 -0.60
N PRO A 208 14.02 -26.00 0.23
CA PRO A 208 13.53 -27.02 1.15
C PRO A 208 12.50 -26.45 2.13
N GLY A 209 11.32 -27.11 2.21
CA GLY A 209 10.21 -26.62 3.03
C GLY A 209 9.52 -25.37 2.46
N GLY A 210 9.75 -25.05 1.18
CA GLY A 210 9.32 -23.79 0.61
C GLY A 210 7.81 -23.57 0.53
N ARG A 211 7.03 -24.65 0.47
CA ARG A 211 5.57 -24.60 0.67
C ARG A 211 5.19 -23.95 2.00
N PHE A 212 5.82 -24.35 3.10
CA PHE A 212 5.47 -23.85 4.43
C PHE A 212 5.85 -22.37 4.57
N ILE A 213 7.10 -22.03 4.30
CA ILE A 213 7.63 -20.66 4.41
C ILE A 213 6.93 -19.71 3.42
N GLY A 214 6.70 -20.15 2.18
CA GLY A 214 5.98 -19.36 1.19
C GLY A 214 4.53 -19.10 1.61
N THR A 215 3.87 -20.08 2.24
CA THR A 215 2.52 -19.87 2.80
C THR A 215 2.55 -18.84 3.92
N LEU A 216 3.52 -18.90 4.83
CA LEU A 216 3.68 -17.89 5.89
C LEU A 216 3.95 -16.50 5.31
N PHE A 217 4.73 -16.40 4.24
CA PHE A 217 5.00 -15.14 3.55
C PHE A 217 3.74 -14.53 2.93
N PHE A 218 2.95 -15.31 2.18
CA PHE A 218 1.71 -14.77 1.61
C PHE A 218 0.64 -14.51 2.68
N LEU A 219 0.58 -15.28 3.77
CA LEU A 219 -0.24 -14.97 4.94
C LEU A 219 0.16 -13.63 5.58
N LEU A 220 1.47 -13.38 5.71
CA LEU A 220 1.99 -12.08 6.16
C LEU A 220 1.50 -10.96 5.25
N LEU A 221 1.54 -11.14 3.93
CA LEU A 221 1.04 -10.16 2.97
C LEU A 221 -0.48 -9.96 3.04
N ILE A 222 -1.29 -11.01 3.29
CA ILE A 222 -2.74 -10.86 3.52
C ILE A 222 -2.96 -9.93 4.70
N PHE A 223 -2.25 -10.20 5.81
CA PHE A 223 -2.32 -9.32 6.95
C PHE A 223 -1.81 -7.94 6.57
N ALA A 224 -0.66 -7.77 5.93
CA ALA A 224 -0.17 -6.45 5.55
C ALA A 224 -1.17 -5.65 4.70
N ALA A 225 -1.90 -6.29 3.78
CA ALA A 225 -2.87 -5.63 2.91
C ALA A 225 -4.21 -5.26 3.59
N LEU A 226 -4.61 -6.00 4.63
CA LEU A 226 -5.94 -5.85 5.20
C LEU A 226 -6.10 -4.56 6.04
N THR A 227 -5.08 -4.09 6.77
CA THR A 227 -5.17 -2.82 7.54
C THR A 227 -5.31 -1.60 6.64
N PRO A 228 -4.44 -1.37 5.64
CA PRO A 228 -4.59 -0.24 4.74
C PRO A 228 -5.90 -0.32 3.95
N SER A 229 -6.40 -1.52 3.64
CA SER A 229 -7.73 -1.67 3.00
C SER A 229 -8.87 -1.20 3.89
N LEU A 230 -8.86 -1.58 5.18
CA LEU A 230 -9.88 -1.13 6.14
C LEU A 230 -9.81 0.37 6.38
N ALA A 231 -8.59 0.93 6.49
CA ALA A 231 -8.37 2.37 6.60
C ALA A 231 -8.76 3.13 5.32
N GLY A 232 -8.56 2.52 4.15
CA GLY A 232 -8.77 3.14 2.85
C GLY A 232 -10.23 3.30 2.48
N ILE A 233 -11.10 2.36 2.87
CA ILE A 233 -12.54 2.53 2.64
C ILE A 233 -13.19 3.49 3.64
N GLU A 234 -12.56 3.73 4.79
CA GLU A 234 -13.11 4.52 5.90
C GLU A 234 -13.53 5.94 5.51
N PRO A 235 -12.75 6.73 4.75
CA PRO A 235 -13.16 8.07 4.33
C PRO A 235 -14.47 8.09 3.53
N VAL A 236 -14.72 7.07 2.70
CA VAL A 236 -15.94 6.98 1.89
C VAL A 236 -17.11 6.54 2.76
N VAL A 237 -16.89 5.56 3.63
CA VAL A 237 -17.92 5.08 4.56
C VAL A 237 -18.36 6.20 5.50
N ALA A 238 -17.42 6.91 6.12
CA ALA A 238 -17.70 8.04 7.00
C ALA A 238 -18.45 9.16 6.25
N TRP A 239 -18.07 9.45 5.01
CA TRP A 239 -18.77 10.43 4.17
C TRP A 239 -20.21 10.02 3.88
N LEU A 240 -20.48 8.75 3.54
CA LEU A 240 -21.84 8.25 3.32
C LEU A 240 -22.70 8.32 4.60
N GLN A 241 -22.12 7.98 5.76
CA GLN A 241 -22.83 8.08 7.04
C GLN A 241 -23.18 9.52 7.39
N GLN A 242 -22.22 10.46 7.26
CA GLN A 242 -22.40 11.86 7.66
C GLN A 242 -23.26 12.66 6.67
N ARG A 243 -23.06 12.46 5.37
CA ARG A 243 -23.71 13.28 4.34
C ARG A 243 -25.07 12.72 3.91
N TRP A 244 -25.21 11.40 3.90
CA TRP A 244 -26.39 10.72 3.36
C TRP A 244 -27.15 9.89 4.41
N GLY A 245 -26.68 9.85 5.66
CA GLY A 245 -27.38 9.16 6.75
C GLY A 245 -27.39 7.64 6.66
N PHE A 246 -26.49 7.04 5.87
CA PHE A 246 -26.44 5.58 5.72
C PHE A 246 -26.09 4.91 7.05
N SER A 247 -26.65 3.72 7.31
CA SER A 247 -26.17 2.86 8.40
C SER A 247 -24.74 2.41 8.10
N ARG A 248 -23.95 2.09 9.13
CA ARG A 248 -22.56 1.64 8.97
C ARG A 248 -22.44 0.47 7.99
N SER A 249 -23.28 -0.55 8.18
CA SER A 249 -23.31 -1.74 7.32
C SER A 249 -23.63 -1.36 5.87
N ALA A 250 -24.69 -0.57 5.64
CA ALA A 250 -25.05 -0.13 4.30
C ALA A 250 -23.93 0.67 3.62
N ALA A 251 -23.31 1.61 4.34
CA ALA A 251 -22.21 2.41 3.83
C ALA A 251 -20.97 1.56 3.50
N SER A 252 -20.60 0.59 4.36
CA SER A 252 -19.50 -0.35 4.12
C SER A 252 -19.73 -1.23 2.89
N PHE A 253 -20.91 -1.86 2.77
CA PHE A 253 -21.22 -2.71 1.61
C PHE A 253 -21.36 -1.90 0.31
N THR A 254 -21.93 -0.70 0.37
CA THR A 254 -22.05 0.18 -0.81
C THR A 254 -20.68 0.61 -1.30
N THR A 255 -19.81 1.05 -0.37
CA THR A 255 -18.42 1.45 -0.70
C THR A 255 -17.65 0.28 -1.28
N ALA A 256 -17.71 -0.88 -0.64
CA ALA A 256 -17.03 -2.09 -1.11
C ALA A 256 -17.55 -2.56 -2.47
N GLY A 257 -18.87 -2.56 -2.68
CA GLY A 257 -19.47 -2.91 -3.96
C GLY A 257 -19.07 -1.97 -5.09
N ALA A 258 -19.00 -0.66 -4.81
CA ALA A 258 -18.50 0.33 -5.76
C ALA A 258 -16.99 0.13 -6.06
N CYS A 259 -16.17 -0.14 -5.04
CA CYS A 259 -14.75 -0.47 -5.23
C CYS A 259 -14.58 -1.74 -6.08
N TRP A 260 -15.36 -2.78 -5.82
CA TRP A 260 -15.35 -4.02 -6.60
C TRP A 260 -15.74 -3.76 -8.06
N PHE A 261 -16.83 -3.01 -8.29
CA PHE A 261 -17.28 -2.70 -9.64
C PHE A 261 -16.22 -1.94 -10.47
N VAL A 262 -15.61 -0.90 -9.88
CA VAL A 262 -14.51 -0.16 -10.54
C VAL A 262 -13.26 -1.03 -10.67
N GLY A 263 -12.98 -1.85 -9.66
CA GLY A 263 -11.86 -2.78 -9.61
C GLY A 263 -11.93 -3.87 -10.68
N ILE A 264 -13.12 -4.29 -11.13
CA ILE A 264 -13.28 -5.19 -12.29
C ILE A 264 -12.63 -4.56 -13.53
N GLY A 265 -12.81 -3.26 -13.79
CA GLY A 265 -12.18 -2.62 -14.94
C GLY A 265 -10.65 -2.61 -14.84
N ALA A 266 -10.12 -2.36 -13.64
CA ALA A 266 -8.68 -2.46 -13.38
C ALA A 266 -8.17 -3.89 -13.56
N MET A 267 -8.91 -4.88 -13.07
CA MET A 267 -8.61 -6.30 -13.21
C MET A 267 -8.58 -6.76 -14.67
N LEU A 268 -9.58 -6.35 -15.47
CA LEU A 268 -9.67 -6.70 -16.89
C LEU A 268 -8.51 -6.10 -17.70
N SER A 269 -7.91 -5.00 -17.23
CA SER A 269 -6.74 -4.38 -17.86
C SER A 269 -5.51 -5.31 -17.88
N PHE A 270 -5.47 -6.34 -17.03
CA PHE A 270 -4.40 -7.33 -17.03
C PHE A 270 -4.65 -8.49 -18.01
N ASN A 271 -5.85 -8.59 -18.61
CA ASN A 271 -6.22 -9.68 -19.54
C ASN A 271 -6.98 -9.16 -20.77
N LEU A 272 -8.32 -9.21 -20.76
CA LEU A 272 -9.20 -8.93 -21.88
C LEU A 272 -9.09 -7.48 -22.38
N TRP A 273 -8.80 -6.54 -21.49
CA TRP A 273 -8.62 -5.12 -21.80
C TRP A 273 -7.15 -4.69 -21.87
N SER A 274 -6.21 -5.64 -21.92
CA SER A 274 -4.78 -5.34 -21.99
C SER A 274 -4.40 -4.49 -23.22
N ALA A 275 -5.09 -4.71 -24.35
CA ALA A 275 -4.91 -3.94 -25.59
C ALA A 275 -5.81 -2.70 -25.68
N TRP A 276 -6.68 -2.47 -24.69
CA TRP A 276 -7.62 -1.35 -24.71
C TRP A 276 -7.06 -0.14 -23.96
N HIS A 277 -6.85 0.94 -24.70
CA HIS A 277 -6.31 2.22 -24.21
C HIS A 277 -7.36 3.33 -24.32
N PRO A 278 -8.28 3.47 -23.33
CA PRO A 278 -9.48 4.29 -23.48
C PRO A 278 -9.19 5.79 -23.66
N LEU A 279 -8.05 6.28 -23.17
CA LEU A 279 -7.66 7.69 -23.25
C LEU A 279 -6.43 7.91 -24.16
N ALA A 280 -6.23 7.04 -25.15
CA ALA A 280 -5.07 7.10 -26.05
C ALA A 280 -4.92 8.44 -26.81
N ALA A 281 -6.02 9.19 -26.97
CA ALA A 281 -6.03 10.51 -27.58
C ALA A 281 -5.25 11.59 -26.77
N ILE A 282 -5.06 11.37 -25.47
CA ILE A 282 -4.31 12.27 -24.59
C ILE A 282 -2.86 11.78 -24.54
N PRO A 283 -1.84 12.62 -24.85
CA PRO A 283 -0.43 12.19 -24.90
C PRO A 283 0.04 11.43 -23.65
N VAL A 284 -0.32 11.91 -22.46
CA VAL A 284 0.03 11.32 -21.16
C VAL A 284 -0.57 9.91 -20.97
N PHE A 285 -1.71 9.62 -21.61
CA PHE A 285 -2.42 8.34 -21.47
C PHE A 285 -2.33 7.45 -22.72
N ARG A 286 -1.42 7.77 -23.66
CA ARG A 286 -1.33 7.09 -24.96
C ARG A 286 -1.27 5.56 -24.84
N ASN A 287 -0.47 5.07 -23.91
CA ASN A 287 -0.26 3.64 -23.66
C ASN A 287 -0.88 3.17 -22.32
N ALA A 288 -1.65 4.03 -21.66
CA ALA A 288 -2.21 3.72 -20.35
C ALA A 288 -3.42 2.80 -20.52
N THR A 289 -3.42 1.67 -19.79
CA THR A 289 -4.60 0.82 -19.65
C THR A 289 -5.60 1.47 -18.68
N PHE A 290 -6.79 0.89 -18.51
CA PHE A 290 -7.75 1.41 -17.54
C PHE A 290 -7.19 1.40 -16.10
N PHE A 291 -6.46 0.34 -15.71
CA PHE A 291 -5.67 0.33 -14.45
C PHE A 291 -4.69 1.51 -14.39
N GLY A 292 -3.88 1.71 -15.44
CA GLY A 292 -2.86 2.77 -15.46
C GLY A 292 -3.46 4.18 -15.35
N ILE A 293 -4.63 4.42 -15.96
CA ILE A 293 -5.35 5.68 -15.85
C ILE A 293 -5.84 5.90 -14.42
N LEU A 294 -6.46 4.88 -13.82
CA LEU A 294 -6.94 4.97 -12.44
C LEU A 294 -5.80 5.26 -11.46
N ASP A 295 -4.69 4.53 -11.60
CA ASP A 295 -3.52 4.73 -10.74
C ASP A 295 -2.92 6.12 -10.93
N TYR A 296 -2.72 6.58 -12.17
CA TYR A 296 -2.17 7.90 -12.44
C TYR A 296 -3.07 9.02 -11.88
N VAL A 297 -4.38 8.95 -12.13
CA VAL A 297 -5.32 9.97 -11.63
C VAL A 297 -5.37 9.97 -10.11
N ALA A 298 -5.35 8.80 -9.47
CA ALA A 298 -5.43 8.72 -8.02
C ALA A 298 -4.11 9.14 -7.35
N THR A 299 -2.99 8.57 -7.78
CA THR A 299 -1.68 8.69 -7.14
C THR A 299 -0.94 9.96 -7.55
N ASN A 300 -0.94 10.33 -8.84
CA ASN A 300 -0.14 11.44 -9.35
C ASN A 300 -0.91 12.77 -9.38
N VAL A 301 -2.24 12.73 -9.38
CA VAL A 301 -3.09 13.94 -9.43
C VAL A 301 -3.83 14.14 -8.11
N LEU A 302 -4.80 13.29 -7.78
CA LEU A 302 -5.71 13.56 -6.66
C LEU A 302 -5.01 13.51 -5.30
N LEU A 303 -4.10 12.55 -5.08
CA LEU A 303 -3.34 12.42 -3.84
C LEU A 303 -2.38 13.58 -3.67
N VAL A 304 -1.59 13.91 -4.70
CA VAL A 304 -0.61 15.00 -4.68
C VAL A 304 -1.29 16.35 -4.45
N VAL A 305 -2.35 16.65 -5.21
CA VAL A 305 -3.13 17.88 -5.02
C VAL A 305 -3.82 17.89 -3.65
N GLY A 306 -4.37 16.75 -3.22
CA GLY A 306 -4.98 16.61 -1.90
C GLY A 306 -3.99 16.87 -0.77
N ALA A 307 -2.77 16.34 -0.87
CA ALA A 307 -1.68 16.57 0.07
C ALA A 307 -1.24 18.04 0.08
N LEU A 308 -1.08 18.65 -1.10
CA LEU A 308 -0.72 20.06 -1.24
C LEU A 308 -1.75 20.97 -0.58
N LEU A 309 -3.04 20.78 -0.91
CA LEU A 309 -4.14 21.55 -0.33
C LEU A 309 -4.22 21.35 1.18
N THR A 310 -3.99 20.13 1.67
CA THR A 310 -3.97 19.86 3.12
C THR A 310 -2.81 20.57 3.80
N SER A 311 -1.61 20.55 3.20
CA SER A 311 -0.44 21.25 3.71
C SER A 311 -0.66 22.77 3.74
N ILE A 312 -1.22 23.34 2.67
CA ILE A 312 -1.54 24.77 2.60
C ILE A 312 -2.62 25.13 3.62
N PHE A 313 -3.66 24.32 3.75
CA PHE A 313 -4.74 24.53 4.71
C PHE A 313 -4.23 24.57 6.16
N VAL A 314 -3.45 23.57 6.57
CA VAL A 314 -2.90 23.49 7.93
C VAL A 314 -1.79 24.51 8.15
N GLY A 315 -0.99 24.81 7.13
CA GLY A 315 0.09 25.79 7.22
C GLY A 315 -0.44 27.22 7.33
N TRP A 316 -1.40 27.60 6.49
CA TRP A 316 -1.72 29.00 6.22
C TRP A 316 -3.16 29.41 6.57
N LEU A 317 -4.14 28.52 6.46
CA LEU A 317 -5.56 28.88 6.62
C LEU A 317 -6.14 28.58 8.00
N ILE A 318 -5.72 27.50 8.64
CA ILE A 318 -6.25 27.12 9.96
C ILE A 318 -5.79 28.10 11.04
N GLY A 319 -6.65 28.35 12.04
CA GLY A 319 -6.34 29.21 13.17
C GLY A 319 -5.08 28.74 13.91
N ARG A 320 -4.15 29.67 14.17
CA ARG A 320 -2.87 29.37 14.83
C ARG A 320 -3.06 28.74 16.21
N ASP A 321 -4.12 29.12 16.91
CA ASP A 321 -4.45 28.60 18.24
C ASP A 321 -4.85 27.14 18.21
N ILE A 322 -5.54 26.69 17.14
CA ILE A 322 -5.92 25.29 16.95
C ILE A 322 -4.66 24.44 16.78
N VAL A 323 -3.75 24.86 15.89
CA VAL A 323 -2.48 24.16 15.65
C VAL A 323 -1.60 24.17 16.89
N ALA A 324 -1.53 25.31 17.59
CA ALA A 324 -0.77 25.43 18.83
C ALA A 324 -1.33 24.53 19.94
N GLY A 325 -2.65 24.36 20.02
CA GLY A 325 -3.31 23.45 20.94
C GLY A 325 -3.00 21.98 20.63
N GLN A 326 -3.05 21.57 19.37
CA GLN A 326 -2.71 20.21 18.95
C GLN A 326 -1.22 19.87 19.13
N LEU A 327 -0.36 20.89 19.14
CA LEU A 327 1.09 20.76 19.37
C LEU A 327 1.51 21.23 20.77
N ALA A 328 0.57 21.37 21.71
CA ALA A 328 0.82 21.97 23.02
C ALA A 328 1.89 21.21 23.82
N GLU A 329 1.91 19.89 23.70
CA GLU A 329 2.88 18.96 24.32
C GLU A 329 4.31 19.08 23.77
N THR A 330 4.51 19.77 22.64
CA THR A 330 5.83 19.92 22.02
C THR A 330 6.55 21.19 22.45
N THR A 331 7.88 21.15 22.37
CA THR A 331 8.72 22.34 22.65
C THR A 331 8.39 23.48 21.68
N PRO A 332 8.58 24.76 22.10
CA PRO A 332 8.37 25.91 21.21
C PRO A 332 9.22 25.89 19.93
N PHE A 333 10.38 25.22 19.97
CA PHE A 333 11.22 25.01 18.79
C PHE A 333 10.59 24.00 17.84
N SER A 334 10.25 22.80 18.32
CA SER A 334 9.63 21.75 17.51
C SER A 334 8.32 22.21 16.87
N ARG A 335 7.49 22.95 17.62
CA ARG A 335 6.25 23.54 17.11
C ARG A 335 6.49 24.49 15.95
N ARG A 336 7.46 25.41 16.10
CA ARG A 336 7.85 26.34 15.03
C ARG A 336 8.37 25.59 13.81
N MET A 337 9.16 24.53 14.03
CA MET A 337 9.72 23.72 12.95
C MET A 337 8.62 22.97 12.18
N VAL A 338 7.69 22.31 12.86
CA VAL A 338 6.54 21.63 12.22
C VAL A 338 5.71 22.60 11.38
N VAL A 339 5.37 23.77 11.94
CA VAL A 339 4.59 24.79 11.20
C VAL A 339 5.38 25.32 10.00
N TRP A 340 6.70 25.53 10.14
CA TRP A 340 7.55 25.96 9.03
C TRP A 340 7.63 24.91 7.92
N LEU A 341 7.78 23.63 8.28
CA LEU A 341 7.79 22.51 7.35
C LEU A 341 6.47 22.45 6.57
N LEU A 342 5.32 22.52 7.25
CA LEU A 342 3.99 22.50 6.63
C LEU A 342 3.72 23.72 5.73
N ARG A 343 4.30 24.88 6.05
CA ARG A 343 4.12 26.11 5.26
C ARG A 343 4.98 26.17 4.01
N TYR A 344 6.20 25.66 4.08
CA TYR A 344 7.21 25.88 3.04
C TYR A 344 7.76 24.57 2.47
N LEU A 345 8.36 23.72 3.31
CA LEU A 345 9.05 22.53 2.81
C LEU A 345 8.08 21.50 2.20
N CYS A 346 6.99 21.16 2.89
CA CYS A 346 6.03 20.17 2.43
C CYS A 346 5.36 20.60 1.11
N PRO A 347 4.83 21.84 0.95
CA PRO A 347 4.29 22.27 -0.33
C PRO A 347 5.32 22.23 -1.46
N VAL A 348 6.55 22.69 -1.22
CA VAL A 348 7.62 22.68 -2.23
C VAL A 348 8.00 21.24 -2.62
N ALA A 349 8.15 20.34 -1.65
CA ALA A 349 8.48 18.94 -1.91
C ALA A 349 7.35 18.23 -2.69
N ILE A 350 6.08 18.48 -2.32
CA ILE A 350 4.92 17.92 -3.03
C ILE A 350 4.86 18.46 -4.47
N LEU A 351 5.10 19.76 -4.68
CA LEU A 351 5.16 20.37 -6.01
C LEU A 351 6.32 19.80 -6.83
N ALA A 352 7.49 19.57 -6.23
CA ALA A 352 8.62 18.97 -6.91
C ALA A 352 8.30 17.55 -7.38
N VAL A 353 7.67 16.72 -6.54
CA VAL A 353 7.18 15.38 -6.92
C VAL A 353 6.15 15.47 -8.05
N MET A 354 5.22 16.43 -7.98
CA MET A 354 4.21 16.64 -9.02
C MET A 354 4.86 16.96 -10.38
N LEU A 355 5.81 17.89 -10.40
CA LEU A 355 6.50 18.32 -11.62
C LEU A 355 7.39 17.22 -12.21
N ALA A 356 8.01 16.41 -11.35
CA ALA A 356 8.79 15.26 -11.78
C ALA A 356 7.92 14.18 -12.42
N GLY A 357 6.83 13.79 -11.74
CA GLY A 357 5.90 12.79 -12.26
C GLY A 357 5.22 13.19 -13.57
N TRP A 358 5.19 14.48 -13.90
CA TRP A 358 4.68 14.99 -15.19
C TRP A 358 5.72 15.01 -16.31
N ARG A 359 7.02 14.95 -15.97
CA ARG A 359 8.12 14.96 -16.95
C ARG A 359 8.51 13.57 -17.43
N ASP A 360 8.29 12.56 -16.60
CA ASP A 360 8.66 11.16 -16.86
C ASP A 360 7.55 10.39 -17.61
N ASN A 361 6.42 11.04 -17.95
CA ASN A 361 5.35 10.54 -18.82
C ASN A 361 5.24 11.39 -20.08
#